data_AF-A0A0E3S9S8-F1
#
_entry.id   AF-A0A0E3S9S8-F1
#
_cell.length_a   1.000
_cell.length_b   1.000
_cell.length_c   1.000
_cell.angle_alpha   90.00
_cell.angle_beta   90.00
_cell.angle_gamma   90.00
#
_symmetry.space_group_name_H-M   'P 1'
#
loop_
_entity.id
_entity.type
_entity.pdbx_description
1 polymer ?
#
loop_
_entity_poly.entity_id
_entity_poly.type
_entity_poly.pdbx_seq_one_letter_code
_entity_poly.pdbx_strand_id
1 'polypeptide(L)'
;MSSKLIKNLQRLGFTENEAKIYYALVCLGKARASEIFVASGVPRAKVYGILRGMEKKGYVQILEGDPILFCCTRPEEMIARIRADFMRSLKETSCGLNALSLEDKITIS
;
A
#
# COMPACT_ATOMS: atom_id res chain seq x y z
N MET A 1 2.29 -9.30 17.17
CA MET A 1 2.24 -8.19 16.19
C MET A 1 2.41 -6.86 16.92
N SER A 2 3.25 -5.94 16.44
CA SER A 2 3.39 -4.61 17.05
C SER A 2 2.24 -3.69 16.63
N SER A 3 1.34 -3.37 17.57
CA SER A 3 0.19 -2.46 17.33
C SER A 3 0.64 -1.10 16.77
N LYS A 4 1.81 -0.60 17.21
CA LYS A 4 2.37 0.68 16.73
C LYS A 4 2.73 0.63 15.24
N LEU A 5 3.30 -0.47 14.77
CA LEU A 5 3.67 -0.61 13.34
C LEU A 5 2.43 -0.68 12.46
N ILE A 6 1.40 -1.42 12.87
CA ILE A 6 0.13 -1.49 12.15
C ILE A 6 -0.49 -0.09 12.02
N LYS A 7 -0.56 0.68 13.11
CA LYS A 7 -1.07 2.06 13.09
C LYS A 7 -0.26 2.98 12.17
N ASN A 8 1.07 2.81 12.14
CA ASN A 8 1.92 3.59 11.24
C ASN A 8 1.67 3.24 9.78
N LEU A 9 1.54 1.96 9.44
CA LEU A 9 1.16 1.53 8.09
C LEU A 9 -0.21 2.09 7.67
N GLN A 10 -1.17 2.13 8.60
CA GLN A 10 -2.47 2.73 8.33
C GLN A 10 -2.40 4.22 7.99
N ARG A 11 -1.52 4.96 8.68
CA ARG A 11 -1.25 6.37 8.35
C ARG A 11 -0.58 6.56 6.98
N LEU A 12 0.06 5.52 6.46
CA LEU A 12 0.64 5.49 5.12
C LEU A 12 -0.36 5.02 4.05
N GLY A 13 -1.64 4.86 4.39
CA GLY A 13 -2.70 4.52 3.44
C GLY A 13 -3.04 3.03 3.33
N PHE A 14 -2.48 2.19 4.20
CA PHE A 14 -2.89 0.78 4.30
C PHE A 14 -4.22 0.67 5.06
N THR A 15 -5.09 -0.23 4.63
CA THR A 15 -6.18 -0.70 5.50
C THR A 15 -5.61 -1.56 6.64
N GLU A 16 -6.40 -1.78 7.69
CA GLU A 16 -5.97 -2.60 8.82
C GLU A 16 -5.56 -4.03 8.39
N ASN A 17 -6.34 -4.63 7.47
CA ASN A 17 -6.04 -5.99 6.98
C ASN A 17 -4.81 -6.02 6.08
N GLU A 18 -4.61 -5.01 5.21
CA GLU A 18 -3.40 -4.88 4.42
C GLU A 18 -2.17 -4.74 5.33
N ALA A 19 -2.26 -3.94 6.39
CA ALA A 19 -1.17 -3.77 7.34
C ALA A 19 -0.84 -5.07 8.09
N LYS A 20 -1.85 -5.84 8.52
CA LYS A 20 -1.67 -7.16 9.15
C LYS A 20 -1.03 -8.16 8.21
N ILE A 21 -1.48 -8.20 6.95
CA ILE A 21 -0.91 -9.08 5.91
C ILE A 21 0.53 -8.69 5.60
N TYR A 22 0.82 -7.40 5.42
CA TYR A 22 2.17 -6.91 5.16
C TYR A 22 3.11 -7.27 6.32
N TYR A 23 2.70 -7.02 7.57
CA TYR A 23 3.47 -7.40 8.75
C TYR A 23 3.76 -8.91 8.77
N ALA A 24 2.74 -9.74 8.54
CA ALA A 24 2.90 -11.20 8.53
C ALA A 24 3.86 -11.65 7.42
N LEU A 25 3.74 -11.11 6.22
CA LEU A 25 4.62 -11.43 5.10
C LEU A 25 6.06 -10.99 5.33
N VAL A 26 6.30 -9.82 5.95
CA VAL A 26 7.65 -9.40 6.33
C VAL A 26 8.28 -10.38 7.32
N CYS A 27 7.51 -10.91 8.28
CA CYS A 27 8.00 -11.92 9.22
C CYS A 27 8.26 -13.29 8.57
N LEU A 28 7.43 -13.69 7.61
CA LEU A 28 7.53 -14.99 6.92
C LEU A 28 8.52 -14.98 5.74
N GLY A 29 8.82 -13.82 5.17
CA GLY A 29 9.61 -13.64 3.96
C GLY A 29 8.85 -14.02 2.69
N LYS A 30 8.59 -15.33 2.51
CA LYS A 30 7.79 -15.89 1.41
C LYS A 30 6.77 -16.86 1.98
N ALA A 31 5.51 -16.73 1.61
CA ALA A 31 4.44 -17.55 2.19
C ALA A 31 3.29 -17.80 1.22
N ARG A 32 2.61 -18.93 1.38
CA ARG A 32 1.33 -19.25 0.75
C ARG A 32 0.21 -18.42 1.37
N ALA A 33 -0.88 -18.23 0.64
CA ALA A 33 -2.08 -17.56 1.18
C ALA A 33 -2.63 -18.21 2.46
N SER A 34 -2.48 -19.53 2.61
CA SER A 34 -2.88 -20.26 3.82
C SER A 34 -2.03 -19.90 5.04
N GLU A 35 -0.72 -19.73 4.85
CA GLU A 35 0.21 -19.36 5.92
C GLU A 35 0.00 -17.90 6.33
N ILE A 36 -0.26 -17.02 5.35
CA ILE A 36 -0.60 -15.61 5.58
C ILE A 36 -1.92 -15.50 6.34
N PHE A 37 -2.94 -16.29 6.00
CA PHE A 37 -4.20 -16.35 6.75
C PHE A 37 -3.96 -16.64 8.23
N VAL A 38 -3.20 -17.70 8.53
CA VAL A 38 -2.90 -18.10 9.92
C VAL A 38 -2.10 -17.03 10.65
N ALA A 39 -1.05 -16.50 10.02
CA ALA A 39 -0.15 -15.55 10.64
C ALA A 39 -0.78 -14.14 10.81
N SER A 40 -1.62 -13.70 9.88
CA SER A 40 -2.24 -12.37 9.90
C SER A 40 -3.54 -12.30 10.70
N GLY A 41 -4.23 -13.43 10.91
CA GLY A 41 -5.58 -13.49 11.49
C GLY A 41 -6.66 -12.85 10.60
N VAL A 42 -6.34 -12.48 9.35
CA VAL A 42 -7.31 -11.93 8.40
C VAL A 42 -8.13 -13.08 7.81
N PRO A 43 -9.48 -13.02 7.74
CA PRO A 43 -10.29 -14.11 7.23
C PRO A 43 -9.86 -14.61 5.84
N ARG A 44 -9.77 -15.93 5.67
CA ARG A 44 -9.26 -16.57 4.43
C ARG A 44 -9.94 -16.07 3.15
N ALA A 45 -11.25 -15.83 3.21
CA ALA A 45 -12.04 -15.32 2.08
C ALA A 45 -11.58 -13.92 1.59
N LYS A 46 -10.94 -13.12 2.47
CA LYS A 46 -10.45 -11.78 2.14
C LYS A 46 -8.99 -11.76 1.69
N VAL A 47 -8.18 -12.74 2.12
CA VAL A 47 -6.72 -12.74 1.93
C VAL A 47 -6.34 -12.61 0.45
N TYR A 48 -6.91 -13.43 -0.44
CA TYR A 48 -6.58 -13.37 -1.87
C TYR A 48 -6.93 -12.04 -2.53
N GLY A 49 -8.12 -11.50 -2.23
CA GLY A 49 -8.55 -10.20 -2.76
C GLY A 49 -7.63 -9.07 -2.31
N ILE A 50 -7.23 -9.09 -1.03
CA ILE A 50 -6.30 -8.11 -0.49
C ILE A 50 -4.91 -8.25 -1.10
N LEU A 51 -4.37 -9.47 -1.20
CA LEU A 51 -3.06 -9.72 -1.82
C LEU A 51 -3.01 -9.24 -3.28
N ARG A 52 -4.07 -9.49 -4.06
CA ARG A 52 -4.21 -8.97 -5.43
C ARG A 52 -4.27 -7.43 -5.46
N GLY A 53 -4.97 -6.82 -4.52
CA GLY A 53 -5.01 -5.35 -4.39
C GLY A 53 -3.64 -4.77 -4.04
N MET A 54 -2.92 -5.41 -3.12
CA MET A 54 -1.56 -5.02 -2.70
C MET A 54 -0.53 -5.23 -3.80
N GLU A 55 -0.70 -6.27 -4.63
CA GLU A 55 0.13 -6.50 -5.82
C GLU A 55 -0.03 -5.37 -6.83
N LYS A 56 -1.27 -4.96 -7.14
CA LYS A 56 -1.54 -3.82 -8.04
C LYS A 56 -0.93 -2.51 -7.53
N LYS A 57 -0.87 -2.32 -6.21
CA LYS A 57 -0.19 -1.19 -5.56
C LYS A 57 1.34 -1.34 -5.53
N GLY A 58 1.88 -2.50 -5.89
CA GLY A 58 3.30 -2.81 -5.86
C GLY A 58 3.87 -3.08 -4.46
N TYR A 59 3.03 -3.39 -3.47
CA TYR A 59 3.45 -3.68 -2.09
C TYR A 59 3.78 -5.15 -1.86
N VAL A 60 3.21 -6.04 -2.68
CA VAL A 60 3.39 -7.49 -2.63
C VAL A 60 3.71 -7.96 -4.04
N GLN A 61 4.49 -9.04 -4.15
CA GLN A 61 4.75 -9.75 -5.38
C GLN A 61 4.16 -11.16 -5.29
N ILE A 62 3.58 -11.61 -6.39
CA ILE A 62 3.12 -12.98 -6.57
C ILE A 62 4.23 -13.75 -7.28
N LEU A 63 4.68 -14.84 -6.65
CA LEU A 63 5.65 -15.77 -7.20
C LEU A 63 4.87 -16.97 -7.75
N GLU A 64 4.71 -16.98 -9.07
CA GLU A 64 4.05 -18.07 -9.80
C GLU A 64 4.79 -19.39 -9.60
N GLY A 65 4.04 -20.49 -9.50
CA GLY A 65 4.55 -21.83 -9.24
C GLY A 65 3.51 -22.74 -8.57
N ASP A 66 3.91 -23.97 -8.27
CA ASP A 66 3.11 -24.90 -7.46
C ASP A 66 3.92 -25.31 -6.21
N PRO A 67 3.65 -24.71 -5.04
CA PRO A 67 2.56 -23.78 -4.73
C PRO A 67 2.84 -22.32 -5.15
N ILE A 68 1.78 -21.52 -5.31
CA ILE A 68 1.90 -20.05 -5.43
C ILE A 68 2.37 -19.47 -4.09
N LEU A 69 3.38 -18.59 -4.15
CA LEU A 69 3.93 -17.88 -3.00
C LEU A 69 3.76 -16.37 -3.14
N PHE A 70 3.75 -15.68 -2.01
CA PHE A 70 3.68 -14.23 -1.92
C PHE A 70 4.83 -13.71 -1.09
N CYS A 71 5.39 -12.57 -1.46
CA CYS A 71 6.37 -11.85 -0.66
C CYS A 71 6.15 -10.35 -0.70
N CYS A 72 6.54 -9.66 0.36
CA CYS A 72 6.51 -8.20 0.37
C CYS A 72 7.59 -7.63 -0.55
N THR A 73 7.24 -6.56 -1.26
CA THR A 73 8.23 -5.60 -1.73
C THR A 73 9.01 -5.07 -0.53
N ARG A 74 10.32 -4.89 -0.67
CA ARG A 74 11.19 -4.44 0.42
C ARG A 74 10.64 -3.17 1.07
N PRO A 75 10.70 -3.02 2.41
CA PRO A 75 10.16 -1.84 3.08
C PRO A 75 10.68 -0.52 2.51
N GLU A 76 11.96 -0.45 2.16
CA GLU A 76 12.59 0.75 1.59
C GLU A 76 11.97 1.13 0.24
N GLU A 77 11.75 0.14 -0.62
CA GLU A 77 11.13 0.32 -1.93
C GLU A 77 9.64 0.71 -1.79
N MET A 78 8.93 0.09 -0.85
CA MET A 78 7.54 0.43 -0.55
C MET A 78 7.40 1.88 -0.07
N ILE A 79 8.25 2.30 0.88
CA ILE A 79 8.26 3.67 1.41
C ILE A 79 8.64 4.68 0.33
N ALA A 80 9.62 4.36 -0.52
CA ALA A 80 10.02 5.22 -1.63
C ALA A 80 8.87 5.45 -2.62
N ARG A 81 8.09 4.41 -2.94
CA ARG A 81 6.91 4.50 -3.81
C ARG A 81 5.84 5.41 -3.21
N ILE A 82 5.46 5.18 -1.96
CA ILE A 82 4.45 6.00 -1.27
C ILE A 82 4.85 7.47 -1.26
N ARG A 83 6.12 7.76 -0.96
CA ARG A 83 6.65 9.13 -0.97
C ARG A 83 6.57 9.73 -2.38
N ALA A 84 6.96 8.99 -3.41
CA ALA A 84 6.93 9.48 -4.79
C ALA A 84 5.50 9.80 -5.25
N ASP A 85 4.54 8.90 -4.97
CA ASP A 85 3.14 9.08 -5.32
C ASP A 85 2.54 10.28 -4.59
N PHE A 86 2.80 10.41 -3.29
CA PHE A 86 2.32 11.55 -2.51
C PHE A 86 2.89 12.88 -3.01
N MET A 87 4.19 12.94 -3.30
CA MET A 87 4.83 14.16 -3.83
C MET A 87 4.29 14.54 -5.21
N ARG A 88 3.97 13.54 -6.05
CA ARG A 88 3.31 13.77 -7.34
C ARG A 88 1.93 14.40 -7.14
N SER A 89 1.09 13.80 -6.29
CA SER A 89 -0.26 14.31 -6.01
C SER A 89 -0.23 15.72 -5.40
N LEU A 90 0.71 16.01 -4.51
CA LEU A 90 0.91 17.36 -3.96
C LEU A 90 1.24 18.37 -5.07
N LYS A 91 2.15 18.03 -5.97
CA LYS A 91 2.54 18.90 -7.09
C LYS A 91 1.36 19.14 -8.01
N GLU A 92 0.66 18.09 -8.42
CA GLU A 92 -0.51 18.17 -9.32
C GLU A 92 -1.62 19.04 -8.70
N THR A 93 -1.90 18.83 -7.41
CA THR A 93 -2.93 19.59 -6.68
C THR A 93 -2.52 21.05 -6.53
N SER A 94 -1.26 21.33 -6.16
CA SER A 94 -0.75 22.70 -6.05
C SER A 94 -0.80 23.43 -7.39
N CYS A 95 -0.40 22.77 -8.49
CA CYS A 95 -0.50 23.34 -9.83
C CYS A 95 -1.96 23.63 -10.22
N GLY A 96 -2.88 22.68 -9.98
CA GLY A 96 -4.30 22.85 -10.27
C GLY A 96 -4.94 24.01 -9.48
N LEU A 97 -4.67 24.09 -8.18
CA LEU A 97 -5.20 25.18 -7.33
C LEU A 97 -4.61 26.55 -7.69
N ASN A 98 -3.32 26.62 -8.04
CA ASN A 98 -2.69 27.87 -8.46
C ASN A 98 -3.24 28.37 -9.79
N ALA A 99 -3.58 27.47 -10.74
CA ALA A 99 -4.19 27.85 -12.00
C ALA A 99 -5.55 28.51 -11.80
N LEU A 100 -6.41 27.94 -10.95
CA LEU A 100 -7.71 28.51 -10.61
C LEU A 100 -7.59 29.89 -9.94
N SER A 101 -6.62 30.06 -9.04
CA SER A 101 -6.42 31.33 -8.32
C SER A 101 -5.95 32.49 -9.20
N LEU A 102 -5.44 32.24 -10.41
CA LEU A 102 -4.96 33.27 -11.34
C LEU A 102 -6.04 33.75 -12.31
N GLU A 103 -7.01 32.89 -12.65
CA GLU A 103 -8.13 33.23 -13.54
C GLU A 103 -9.08 34.27 -12.91
N ASP A 104 -9.24 34.24 -11.59
CA ASP A 104 -10.06 35.23 -10.86
C ASP A 104 -9.50 36.66 -10.92
N LYS A 105 -8.22 36.85 -11.26
CA LYS A 105 -7.59 38.18 -11.33
C LYS A 105 -7.69 38.86 -12.69
N ILE A 106 -8.07 38.14 -13.75
CA ILE A 106 -8.05 38.68 -15.13
C ILE A 106 -9.42 39.26 -15.53
N THR A 107 -10.50 38.90 -14.83
CA THR A 107 -11.86 39.34 -15.17
C THR A 107 -12.22 40.75 -14.64
N ILE A 108 -11.31 41.43 -13.95
CA ILE A 108 -11.51 42.80 -13.46
C ILE A 108 -10.45 43.73 -14.11
N SER A 109 -10.60 44.00 -15.40
CA SER A 109 -9.96 45.10 -16.14
C SER A 109 -10.85 45.47 -17.31
#